data_AF-A0A5C3FNH1-F1
#
_entry.id   AF-A0A5C3FNH1-F1
#
_cell.length_a   1.000
_cell.length_b   1.000
_cell.length_c   1.000
_cell.angle_alpha   90.00
_cell.angle_beta   90.00
_cell.angle_gamma   90.00
#
_symmetry.space_group_name_H-M   'P 1'
#
loop_
_entity.id
_entity.type
_entity.pdbx_description
1 polymer ?
#
loop_
_entity_poly.entity_id
_entity_poly.type
_entity_poly.pdbx_seq_one_letter_code
_entity_poly.pdbx_strand_id
1 'polypeptide(L)'
;MEQIAQQFTDFYYSTFDADRNQLVNLYRANSMLTFEGSQVQGAQAIVEKLTGLPFEKVQHKVETRDAQPTGDGNSLVVLVTGMLVVDDGANPLKFSQTFTLNPENGSFYVFNDIFRLNYG
;
A
#
# COMPACT_ATOMS: atom_id res chain seq x y z
N MET A 1 16.38 -3.75 -6.65
CA MET A 1 15.55 -3.08 -5.62
C MET A 1 14.38 -2.38 -6.29
N GLU A 2 14.62 -1.46 -7.22
CA GLU A 2 13.56 -0.83 -8.04
C GLU A 2 12.60 -1.84 -8.68
N GLN A 3 13.12 -2.90 -9.31
CA GLN A 3 12.29 -3.94 -9.91
C GLN A 3 11.44 -4.71 -8.88
N ILE A 4 11.95 -4.91 -7.66
CA ILE A 4 11.20 -5.57 -6.57
C ILE A 4 10.08 -4.66 -6.09
N ALA A 5 10.40 -3.37 -5.86
CA ALA A 5 9.42 -2.37 -5.47
C ALA A 5 8.31 -2.21 -6.51
N GLN A 6 8.67 -2.18 -7.80
CA GLN A 6 7.70 -2.14 -8.90
C GLN A 6 6.81 -3.39 -8.89
N GLN A 7 7.38 -4.59 -8.91
CA GLN A 7 6.60 -5.83 -8.90
C GLN A 7 5.67 -5.92 -7.68
N PHE A 8 6.18 -5.60 -6.49
CA PHE A 8 5.40 -5.61 -5.26
C PHE A 8 4.23 -4.62 -5.35
N THR A 9 4.49 -3.37 -5.72
CA THR A 9 3.44 -2.34 -5.74
C THR A 9 2.44 -2.55 -6.87
N ASP A 10 2.86 -3.04 -8.05
CA ASP A 10 1.94 -3.43 -9.13
C ASP A 10 1.01 -4.58 -8.66
N PHE A 11 1.56 -5.58 -7.97
CA PHE A 11 0.76 -6.66 -7.37
C PHE A 11 -0.18 -6.14 -6.27
N TYR A 12 0.33 -5.31 -5.35
CA TYR A 12 -0.45 -4.73 -4.26
C TYR A 12 -1.64 -3.94 -4.77
N TYR A 13 -1.41 -2.99 -5.69
CA TYR A 13 -2.48 -2.13 -6.19
C TYR A 13 -3.48 -2.86 -7.08
N SER A 14 -3.03 -3.79 -7.94
CA SER A 14 -3.97 -4.61 -8.72
C SER A 14 -4.84 -5.49 -7.84
N THR A 15 -4.28 -6.02 -6.74
CA THR A 15 -5.04 -6.77 -5.74
C THR A 15 -6.01 -5.87 -4.99
N PHE A 16 -5.58 -4.67 -4.58
CA PHE A 16 -6.43 -3.68 -3.92
C PHE A 16 -7.64 -3.29 -4.79
N ASP A 17 -7.40 -3.03 -6.07
CA ASP A 17 -8.41 -2.58 -7.03
C ASP A 17 -9.42 -3.69 -7.35
N ALA A 18 -8.99 -4.96 -7.31
CA ALA A 18 -9.83 -6.12 -7.61
C ALA A 18 -10.58 -6.68 -6.39
N ASP A 19 -9.88 -6.99 -5.30
CA ASP A 19 -10.44 -7.53 -4.05
C ASP A 19 -9.51 -7.25 -2.87
N ARG A 20 -9.82 -6.21 -2.09
CA ARG A 20 -9.05 -5.79 -0.91
C ARG A 20 -8.94 -6.88 0.15
N ASN A 21 -9.84 -7.86 0.19
CA ASN A 21 -9.76 -8.96 1.16
C ASN A 21 -8.50 -9.81 0.94
N GLN A 22 -8.01 -9.91 -0.30
CA GLN A 22 -6.83 -10.71 -0.63
C GLN A 22 -5.52 -10.09 -0.11
N LEU A 23 -5.54 -8.80 0.27
CA LEU A 23 -4.37 -8.12 0.82
C LEU A 23 -3.94 -8.68 2.18
N VAL A 24 -4.79 -9.46 2.86
CA VAL A 24 -4.47 -10.06 4.17
C VAL A 24 -3.16 -10.85 4.14
N ASN A 25 -2.86 -11.48 3.01
CA ASN A 25 -1.66 -12.30 2.82
C ASN A 25 -0.36 -11.47 2.74
N LEU A 26 -0.46 -10.16 2.47
CA LEU A 26 0.68 -9.25 2.41
C LEU A 26 1.05 -8.65 3.77
N TYR A 27 0.21 -8.82 4.78
CA TYR A 27 0.43 -8.29 6.12
C TYR A 27 0.65 -9.42 7.15
N ARG A 28 1.20 -9.06 8.31
CA ARG A 28 1.49 -9.94 9.45
C ARG A 28 0.91 -9.35 10.73
N ALA A 29 0.99 -10.09 11.83
CA ALA A 29 0.49 -9.64 13.14
C ALA A 29 1.18 -8.35 13.63
N ASN A 30 2.45 -8.14 13.25
CA ASN A 30 3.23 -6.96 13.59
C ASN A 30 3.15 -5.84 12.54
N SER A 31 2.43 -6.02 11.43
CA SER A 31 2.27 -4.98 10.42
C SER A 31 1.44 -3.82 10.95
N MET A 32 1.76 -2.61 10.51
CA MET A 32 0.99 -1.40 10.85
C MET A 32 0.56 -0.66 9.60
N LEU A 33 -0.69 -0.19 9.62
CA LEU A 33 -1.23 0.76 8.64
C LEU A 33 -1.55 2.09 9.34
N THR A 34 -1.12 3.20 8.75
CA THR A 34 -1.63 4.54 9.05
C THR A 34 -2.35 5.07 7.83
N PHE A 35 -3.69 5.11 7.86
CA PHE A 35 -4.52 5.61 6.77
C PHE A 35 -5.16 6.94 7.18
N GLU A 36 -4.81 8.04 6.52
CA GLU A 36 -5.31 9.38 6.88
C GLU A 36 -5.09 9.77 8.36
N GLY A 37 -4.03 9.23 8.98
CA GLY A 37 -3.70 9.43 10.39
C GLY A 37 -4.36 8.45 11.37
N SER A 38 -5.28 7.59 10.90
CA SER A 38 -5.85 6.49 11.67
C SER A 38 -4.90 5.29 11.65
N GLN A 39 -4.41 4.89 12.82
CA GLN A 39 -3.48 3.77 12.97
C GLN A 39 -4.21 2.47 13.30
N VAL A 40 -3.81 1.37 12.66
CA VAL A 40 -4.25 0.01 12.97
C VAL A 40 -3.06 -0.94 12.87
N GLN A 41 -3.09 -2.03 13.64
CA GLN A 41 -2.04 -3.05 13.67
C GLN A 41 -2.62 -4.43 13.44
N GLY A 42 -1.88 -5.26 12.69
CA GLY A 42 -2.22 -6.64 12.40
C GLY A 42 -3.01 -6.80 11.10
N ALA A 43 -2.70 -7.86 10.35
CA ALA A 43 -3.24 -8.11 9.02
C ALA A 43 -4.78 -8.03 8.92
N GLN A 44 -5.48 -8.61 9.89
CA GLN A 44 -6.95 -8.66 9.90
C GLN A 44 -7.55 -7.28 10.12
N ALA A 45 -7.05 -6.52 11.10
CA ALA A 45 -7.52 -5.16 11.37
C ALA A 45 -7.18 -4.19 10.21
N ILE A 46 -6.03 -4.40 9.56
CA ILE A 46 -5.63 -3.66 8.36
C ILE A 46 -6.63 -3.91 7.23
N VAL A 47 -6.90 -5.18 6.91
CA VAL A 47 -7.85 -5.49 5.81
C VAL A 47 -9.25 -5.03 6.14
N GLU A 48 -9.72 -5.22 7.38
CA GLU A 48 -11.02 -4.69 7.83
C GLU A 48 -11.12 -3.17 7.57
N LYS A 49 -10.07 -2.41 7.94
CA LYS A 49 -9.98 -0.97 7.68
C LYS A 49 -10.06 -0.64 6.19
N LEU A 50 -9.33 -1.37 5.34
CA LEU A 50 -9.30 -1.13 3.89
C LEU A 50 -10.61 -1.52 3.19
N THR A 51 -11.26 -2.59 3.64
CA THR A 51 -12.57 -3.03 3.14
C THR A 51 -13.71 -2.12 3.60
N GLY A 52 -13.57 -1.49 4.77
CA GLY A 52 -14.54 -0.54 5.32
C GLY A 52 -14.44 0.88 4.76
N LEU A 53 -13.55 1.14 3.79
CA LEU A 53 -13.47 2.44 3.15
C LEU A 53 -14.74 2.72 2.33
N PRO A 54 -15.25 3.96 2.31
CA PRO A 54 -16.57 4.29 1.78
C PRO A 54 -16.58 4.43 0.25
N PHE A 55 -16.13 3.38 -0.46
CA PHE A 55 -16.16 3.29 -1.91
C PHE A 55 -16.14 1.83 -2.38
N GLU A 56 -16.88 1.56 -3.45
CA GLU A 56 -17.01 0.21 -4.02
C GLU A 56 -15.86 -0.08 -4.98
N LYS A 57 -15.61 0.83 -5.92
CA LYS A 57 -14.54 0.70 -6.90
C LYS A 57 -13.43 1.72 -6.66
N VAL A 58 -12.21 1.27 -6.90
CA VAL A 58 -11.05 2.14 -6.91
C VAL A 58 -10.10 1.67 -8.01
N GLN A 59 -9.42 2.62 -8.63
CA GLN A 59 -8.30 2.36 -9.51
C GLN A 59 -7.10 3.20 -9.08
N HIS A 60 -5.99 2.54 -8.79
CA HIS A 60 -4.73 3.21 -8.54
C HIS A 60 -4.02 3.49 -9.87
N LYS A 61 -3.60 4.74 -10.05
CA LYS A 61 -2.72 5.17 -11.14
C LYS A 61 -1.43 5.65 -10.54
N VAL A 62 -0.41 4.80 -10.57
CA VAL A 62 0.91 5.14 -10.04
C VAL A 62 1.64 6.07 -11.01
N GLU A 63 2.14 7.19 -10.49
CA GLU A 63 2.92 8.18 -11.25
C GLU A 63 4.41 8.01 -10.99
N THR A 64 4.83 7.90 -9.72
CA THR A 64 6.23 7.70 -9.35
C THR A 64 6.39 6.60 -8.33
N ARG A 65 7.58 5.98 -8.35
CA ARG A 65 8.05 4.99 -7.38
C ARG A 65 9.53 5.23 -7.14
N ASP A 66 9.90 5.27 -5.88
CA ASP A 66 11.28 5.40 -5.45
C ASP A 66 11.53 4.38 -4.33
N ALA A 67 12.63 3.61 -4.43
CA ALA A 67 12.95 2.58 -3.45
C ALA A 67 14.37 2.69 -2.90
N GLN A 68 14.51 2.47 -1.59
CA GLN A 68 15.80 2.46 -0.90
C GLN A 68 15.90 1.28 0.07
N PRO A 69 17.10 0.70 0.28
CA PRO A 69 17.29 -0.24 1.38
C PRO A 69 17.22 0.47 2.73
N THR A 70 16.76 -0.23 3.75
CA THR A 70 16.89 0.21 5.15
C THR A 70 18.37 0.20 5.58
N GLY A 71 18.70 0.87 6.68
CA GLY A 71 20.09 1.00 7.13
C GLY A 71 20.80 -0.34 7.44
N ASP A 72 20.04 -1.38 7.75
CA ASP A 72 20.54 -2.75 7.93
C ASP A 72 20.63 -3.55 6.63
N GLY A 73 20.15 -3.00 5.51
CA GLY A 73 20.19 -3.59 4.17
C GLY A 73 19.19 -4.74 3.92
N ASN A 74 18.41 -5.13 4.93
CA ASN A 74 17.54 -6.32 4.84
C ASN A 74 16.16 -6.01 4.26
N SER A 75 15.66 -4.79 4.49
CA SER A 75 14.31 -4.38 4.11
C SER A 75 14.35 -3.27 3.07
N LEU A 76 13.21 -3.02 2.42
CA LEU A 76 13.07 -1.95 1.44
C LEU A 76 12.07 -0.91 1.96
N VAL A 77 12.41 0.36 1.83
CA VAL A 77 11.46 1.46 1.93
C VAL A 77 11.07 1.85 0.51
N VAL A 78 9.77 1.92 0.24
CA VAL A 78 9.21 2.27 -1.07
C VAL A 78 8.27 3.45 -0.89
N LEU A 79 8.52 4.55 -1.60
CA LEU A 79 7.60 5.67 -1.72
C LEU A 79 6.87 5.57 -3.07
N VAL A 80 5.56 5.70 -3.04
CA VAL A 80 4.69 5.76 -4.21
C VAL A 80 3.95 7.09 -4.19
N THR A 81 3.90 7.76 -5.33
CA THR A 81 2.96 8.85 -5.55
C THR A 81 2.09 8.55 -6.76
N GLY A 82 0.85 9.01 -6.74
CA GLY A 82 -0.06 8.83 -7.85
C GLY A 82 -1.44 9.37 -7.61
N MET A 83 -2.41 8.78 -8.31
CA MET A 83 -3.81 9.16 -8.30
C MET A 83 -4.73 7.97 -8.00
N LEU A 84 -5.83 8.24 -7.32
CA LEU A 84 -6.94 7.33 -7.07
C LEU A 84 -8.16 7.80 -7.87
N VAL A 85 -8.70 6.92 -8.70
CA VAL A 85 -10.01 7.11 -9.31
C VAL A 85 -10.99 6.27 -8.51
N VAL A 86 -11.96 6.91 -7.86
CA VAL A 86 -12.93 6.25 -6.97
C VAL A 86 -14.31 6.26 -7.63
N ASP A 87 -15.00 5.11 -7.61
CA ASP A 87 -16.37 4.93 -8.13
C ASP A 87 -16.61 5.53 -9.53
N ASP A 88 -15.63 5.34 -10.43
CA ASP A 88 -15.65 5.87 -11.81
C ASP A 88 -15.79 7.41 -11.88
N GLY A 89 -15.46 8.11 -10.79
CA GLY A 89 -15.55 9.56 -10.66
C GLY A 89 -14.58 10.31 -11.58
N ALA A 90 -15.02 11.48 -12.06
CA ALA A 90 -14.24 12.29 -13.01
C ALA A 90 -12.99 12.95 -12.39
N ASN A 91 -12.94 13.09 -11.07
CA ASN A 91 -11.89 13.82 -10.36
C ASN A 91 -10.96 12.84 -9.63
N PRO A 92 -9.77 12.52 -10.19
CA PRO A 92 -8.79 11.71 -9.50
C PRO A 92 -8.24 12.43 -8.27
N LEU A 93 -8.09 11.70 -7.16
CA LEU A 93 -7.49 12.20 -5.93
C LEU A 93 -6.00 11.86 -5.92
N LYS A 94 -5.14 12.84 -5.66
CA LYS A 94 -3.71 12.57 -5.51
C LYS A 94 -3.44 11.88 -4.17
N PHE A 95 -2.49 10.96 -4.16
CA PHE A 95 -2.06 10.29 -2.93
C PHE A 95 -0.54 10.11 -2.90
N SER A 96 -0.04 9.92 -1.68
CA SER A 96 1.28 9.40 -1.40
C SER A 96 1.14 8.19 -0.47
N GLN A 97 1.92 7.15 -0.73
CA GLN A 97 1.95 5.97 0.11
C GLN A 97 3.38 5.47 0.29
N THR A 98 3.74 5.14 1.53
CA THR A 98 5.05 4.59 1.85
C THR A 98 4.89 3.19 2.42
N PHE A 99 5.68 2.25 1.90
CA PHE A 99 5.78 0.89 2.40
C PHE A 99 7.17 0.64 3.00
N THR A 100 7.22 -0.10 4.10
CA THR A 100 8.43 -0.86 4.49
C THR A 100 8.17 -2.33 4.19
N LEU A 101 8.98 -2.92 3.32
CA LEU A 101 8.88 -4.31 2.90
C LEU A 101 9.98 -5.13 3.57
N ASN A 102 9.57 -6.07 4.42
CA ASN A 102 10.49 -6.98 5.08
C ASN A 102 10.52 -8.32 4.35
N PRO A 103 11.69 -8.95 4.18
CA PRO A 103 11.81 -10.22 3.49
C PRO A 103 11.24 -11.37 4.33
N GLU A 104 10.57 -12.32 3.67
CA GLU A 104 10.07 -13.55 4.30
C GLU A 104 9.98 -14.66 3.24
N ASN A 105 10.61 -15.82 3.50
CA ASN A 105 10.53 -17.01 2.66
C ASN A 105 10.80 -16.78 1.16
N GLY A 106 11.74 -15.89 0.82
CA GLY A 106 12.08 -15.55 -0.56
C GLY A 106 11.12 -14.55 -1.24
N SER A 107 10.17 -14.00 -0.49
CA SER A 107 9.28 -12.91 -0.90
C SER A 107 9.33 -11.76 0.12
N PHE A 108 8.35 -10.86 0.10
CA PHE A 108 8.23 -9.73 1.01
C PHE A 108 6.83 -9.64 1.63
N TYR A 109 6.76 -9.12 2.86
CA TYR A 109 5.51 -8.67 3.49
C TYR A 109 5.62 -7.19 3.87
N VAL A 110 4.47 -6.54 4.00
CA VAL A 110 4.37 -5.13 4.39
C VAL A 110 4.49 -5.02 5.90
N PHE A 111 5.57 -4.42 6.38
CA PHE A 111 5.76 -4.13 7.80
C PHE A 111 5.12 -2.79 8.19
N ASN A 112 5.40 -1.72 7.44
CA ASN A 112 4.73 -0.43 7.60
C ASN A 112 4.02 -0.06 6.31
N ASP A 113 2.82 0.50 6.45
CA ASP A 113 2.03 1.10 5.39
C ASP A 113 1.52 2.46 5.87
N ILE A 114 1.89 3.53 5.17
CA ILE A 114 1.48 4.89 5.52
C ILE A 114 0.86 5.51 4.28
N PHE A 115 -0.42 5.85 4.36
CA PHE A 115 -1.20 6.40 3.27
C PHE A 115 -1.72 7.79 3.60
N ARG A 116 -1.58 8.72 2.64
CA ARG A 116 -2.17 10.05 2.67
C ARG A 116 -2.71 10.47 1.31
N LEU A 117 -3.87 11.10 1.31
CA LEU A 117 -4.37 11.95 0.25
C LEU A 117 -3.61 13.28 0.27
N ASN A 118 -3.21 13.72 -0.92
CA ASN A 118 -2.53 14.99 -1.12
C ASN A 118 -3.59 16.03 -1.52
N TYR A 119 -4.14 16.71 -0.52
CA TYR A 119 -5.02 17.84 -0.73
C TYR A 119 -4.18 19.04 -1.20
N GLY A 120 -4.45 19.52 -2.41
CA GLY A 120 -3.84 20.73 -2.98
C GLY A 120 -4.53 22.00 -2.52
#